data_AF-A0A7Y6YHP8-F1
#
_entry.id   AF-A0A7Y6YHP8-F1
#
_cell.length_a   1.000
_cell.length_b   1.000
_cell.length_c   1.000
_cell.angle_alpha   90.00
_cell.angle_beta   90.00
_cell.angle_gamma   90.00
#
_symmetry.space_group_name_H-M   'P 1'
#
loop_
_entity.id
_entity.type
_entity.pdbx_description
1 polymer ?
#
loop_
_entity_poly.entity_id
_entity_poly.type
_entity_poly.pdbx_seq_one_letter_code
_entity_poly.pdbx_strand_id
1 'polypeptide(L)'
;MLRTFALFALLCAFYSSQAQFQFPGDTIRIGELSYTVKPTGRNDFVSINDTIYTYTETSLVGGFASTGELRISGQMYSFRENFFPGPISSDPNSTSFYARTWTVRKTMVDSFLQGYYFIPPIEIRSWPAHGRSQFGESYNLAPFVDANNNGYYDPMGGDYPLIKGDISTIALFNDSTAGSIDTSGRRMHIEGYAMFFAFNPTSNLKNTLFKEVVLFNRSGQDYSDTYLSNFADMDCGWSPNDLIMTDVGRQALFAYDAYPVDSTQNGLYPKTPYSGTVLIQGPEADYFDGLDNDWDGCIDGVLDSNGICIQEDSTNNIRERIALSSTMSYINSFSPISGVPQTDLEVYYYLTGRFMDGTPIIIENPSGFLNPANGDGHVPGGSGPISNFIYPGNTVSPVSHLEPQSPTNWFQSPGGLEDVKGFISMGPFTWEDGEAISFISATYAGRIDHQFHGNILDSINAHIDGIRGIVTSGSLSSTEINQPKLRIRLGQSENQLHIHNDMSSPTTLYLKDLSGRELGQISVAGNGEKTYDVTHLPTGVYILQDISGDWVRKWVRF
;
A
#
# COMPACT_ATOMS: atom_id res chain seq x y z
N MET A 1 -12.63 -40.29 -30.39
CA MET A 1 -11.56 -39.33 -30.08
C MET A 1 -12.02 -37.88 -30.01
N LEU A 2 -12.99 -37.39 -30.80
CA LEU A 2 -13.46 -35.99 -30.70
C LEU A 2 -14.42 -35.67 -29.53
N ARG A 3 -14.99 -36.67 -28.84
CA ARG A 3 -15.91 -36.42 -27.71
C ARG A 3 -15.25 -36.32 -26.33
N THR A 4 -13.96 -36.65 -26.22
CA THR A 4 -13.22 -36.64 -24.96
C THR A 4 -12.56 -35.29 -24.66
N PHE A 5 -12.27 -34.48 -25.69
CA PHE A 5 -11.71 -33.13 -25.52
C PHE A 5 -12.73 -32.08 -25.09
N ALA A 6 -14.00 -32.21 -25.49
CA ALA A 6 -15.06 -31.30 -25.07
C ALA A 6 -15.43 -31.47 -23.58
N LEU A 7 -15.21 -32.66 -23.01
CA LEU A 7 -15.44 -32.91 -21.58
C LEU A 7 -14.34 -32.32 -20.69
N PHE A 8 -13.10 -32.23 -21.19
CA PHE A 8 -11.98 -31.61 -20.45
C PHE A 8 -12.07 -30.07 -20.45
N ALA A 9 -12.50 -29.46 -21.57
CA ALA A 9 -12.78 -28.03 -21.63
C ALA A 9 -14.01 -27.63 -20.80
N LEU A 10 -15.03 -28.49 -20.70
CA LEU A 10 -16.15 -28.28 -19.77
C LEU A 10 -15.73 -28.48 -18.31
N LEU A 11 -14.91 -29.49 -17.96
CA LEU A 11 -14.49 -29.69 -16.58
C LEU A 11 -13.58 -28.56 -16.05
N CYS A 12 -12.74 -27.95 -16.88
CA CYS A 12 -11.98 -26.74 -16.48
C CYS A 12 -12.88 -25.51 -16.32
N ALA A 13 -13.97 -25.40 -17.09
CA ALA A 13 -14.97 -24.34 -16.93
C ALA A 13 -15.95 -24.59 -15.76
N PHE A 14 -16.03 -25.83 -15.25
CA PHE A 14 -16.88 -26.18 -14.11
C PHE A 14 -16.17 -26.01 -12.76
N TYR A 15 -14.84 -25.94 -12.70
CA TYR A 15 -14.11 -25.53 -11.49
C TYR A 15 -13.96 -24.01 -11.34
N SER A 16 -14.16 -23.23 -12.41
CA SER A 16 -14.17 -21.76 -12.34
C SER A 16 -15.56 -21.15 -12.06
N SER A 17 -16.58 -21.97 -11.78
CA SER A 17 -17.96 -21.52 -11.56
C SER A 17 -18.46 -21.64 -10.12
N GLN A 18 -17.59 -21.88 -9.14
CA GLN A 18 -17.92 -21.46 -7.77
C GLN A 18 -17.91 -19.94 -7.79
N ALA A 19 -19.10 -19.35 -7.77
CA ALA A 19 -19.38 -17.93 -7.82
C ALA A 19 -18.25 -17.07 -7.20
N GLN A 20 -17.29 -16.65 -8.04
CA GLN A 20 -16.43 -15.53 -7.72
C GLN A 20 -17.41 -14.40 -7.48
N PHE A 21 -17.51 -13.93 -6.24
CA PHE A 21 -18.08 -12.61 -6.00
C PHE A 21 -17.11 -11.61 -6.64
N GLN A 22 -17.20 -11.44 -7.96
CA GLN A 22 -16.40 -10.46 -8.69
C GLN A 22 -16.95 -9.09 -8.32
N PHE A 23 -16.48 -8.56 -7.19
CA PHE A 23 -16.67 -7.17 -6.89
C PHE A 23 -15.93 -6.38 -7.99
N PRO A 24 -16.64 -5.55 -8.78
CA PRO A 24 -15.98 -4.73 -9.79
C PRO A 24 -14.97 -3.83 -9.07
N GLY A 25 -13.82 -3.65 -9.71
CA GLY A 25 -12.79 -2.74 -9.20
C GLY A 25 -12.94 -1.38 -9.86
N ASP A 26 -12.41 -0.36 -9.23
CA ASP A 26 -12.33 0.98 -9.79
C ASP A 26 -10.96 1.15 -10.47
N THR A 27 -10.96 1.50 -11.76
CA THR A 27 -9.73 1.79 -12.50
C THR A 27 -9.39 3.27 -12.41
N ILE A 28 -8.22 3.58 -11.86
CA ILE A 28 -7.73 4.93 -11.63
C ILE A 28 -6.60 5.23 -12.61
N ARG A 29 -6.59 6.45 -13.15
CA ARG A 29 -5.55 6.94 -14.07
C ARG A 29 -4.92 8.24 -13.58
N ILE A 30 -3.59 8.31 -13.67
CA ILE A 30 -2.79 9.49 -13.38
C ILE A 30 -1.58 9.56 -14.32
N GLY A 31 -1.63 10.46 -15.29
CA GLY A 31 -0.65 10.48 -16.39
C GLY A 31 -0.73 9.17 -17.20
N GLU A 32 0.41 8.51 -17.37
CA GLU A 32 0.53 7.24 -18.08
C GLU A 32 0.21 6.02 -17.18
N LEU A 33 0.26 6.20 -15.86
CA LEU A 33 -0.03 5.15 -14.88
C LEU A 33 -1.54 4.91 -14.78
N SER A 34 -1.93 3.64 -14.83
CA SER A 34 -3.28 3.16 -14.54
C SER A 34 -3.24 1.94 -13.64
N TYR A 35 -4.15 1.86 -12.66
CA TYR A 35 -4.26 0.75 -11.72
C TYR A 35 -5.72 0.47 -11.36
N THR A 36 -6.09 -0.76 -10.98
CA THR A 36 -7.48 -1.14 -10.65
C THR A 36 -7.60 -1.63 -9.22
N VAL A 37 -8.24 -0.87 -8.34
CA VAL A 37 -8.40 -1.28 -6.93
C VAL A 37 -9.71 -2.05 -6.76
N LYS A 38 -9.62 -3.23 -6.14
CA LYS A 38 -10.76 -4.05 -5.76
C LYS A 38 -11.24 -3.68 -4.35
N PRO A 39 -12.55 -3.78 -4.07
CA PRO A 39 -13.09 -3.59 -2.72
C PRO A 39 -12.59 -4.61 -1.68
N THR A 40 -11.84 -5.65 -2.10
CA THR A 40 -11.21 -6.64 -1.21
C THR A 40 -9.80 -6.25 -0.77
N GLY A 41 -9.32 -5.05 -1.11
CA GLY A 41 -7.95 -4.60 -0.84
C GLY A 41 -6.90 -5.11 -1.84
N ARG A 42 -7.31 -5.87 -2.85
CA ARG A 42 -6.47 -6.31 -3.97
C ARG A 42 -6.32 -5.20 -5.00
N ASN A 43 -5.15 -5.09 -5.61
CA ASN A 43 -4.94 -4.30 -6.81
C ASN A 43 -4.81 -5.23 -8.02
N ASP A 44 -5.58 -4.97 -9.05
CA ASP A 44 -5.52 -5.65 -10.34
C ASP A 44 -4.90 -4.68 -11.36
N PHE A 45 -3.99 -5.18 -12.17
CA PHE A 45 -3.41 -4.47 -13.32
C PHE A 45 -2.74 -3.14 -12.98
N VAL A 46 -1.44 -3.16 -12.68
CA VAL A 46 -0.62 -1.95 -12.81
C VAL A 46 -0.15 -1.84 -14.25
N SER A 47 -0.48 -0.73 -14.89
CA SER A 47 -0.19 -0.50 -16.31
C SER A 47 0.36 0.88 -16.59
N ILE A 48 1.28 0.96 -17.54
CA ILE A 48 1.86 2.20 -18.07
C ILE A 48 1.53 2.28 -19.55
N ASN A 49 0.85 3.36 -19.98
CA ASN A 49 0.37 3.52 -21.36
C ASN A 49 -0.41 2.29 -21.85
N ASP A 50 -1.36 1.84 -21.03
CA ASP A 50 -2.24 0.68 -21.27
C ASP A 50 -1.51 -0.67 -21.43
N THR A 51 -0.19 -0.71 -21.20
CA THR A 51 0.58 -1.96 -21.11
C THR A 51 0.61 -2.41 -19.66
N ILE A 52 0.15 -3.63 -19.38
CA ILE A 52 0.18 -4.24 -18.04
C ILE A 52 1.62 -4.68 -17.72
N TYR A 53 2.07 -4.36 -16.51
CA TYR A 53 3.37 -4.77 -15.95
C TYR A 53 3.23 -5.61 -14.67
N THR A 54 2.10 -5.51 -13.99
CA THR A 54 1.77 -6.29 -12.80
C THR A 54 0.31 -6.70 -12.91
N TYR A 55 0.02 -8.00 -12.91
CA TYR A 55 -1.32 -8.53 -13.09
C TYR A 55 -2.16 -8.38 -11.83
N THR A 56 -1.57 -8.68 -10.67
CA THR A 56 -2.21 -8.51 -9.37
C THR A 56 -1.22 -8.24 -8.25
N GLU A 57 -1.70 -7.56 -7.21
CA GLU A 57 -0.98 -7.33 -5.97
C GLU A 57 -1.94 -7.49 -4.78
N THR A 58 -1.56 -8.33 -3.81
CA THR A 58 -2.37 -8.65 -2.62
C THR A 58 -1.52 -8.64 -1.36
N SER A 59 -2.17 -8.67 -0.21
CA SER A 59 -1.50 -8.86 1.07
C SER A 59 -1.87 -10.22 1.64
N LEU A 60 -0.90 -10.90 2.24
CA LEU A 60 -1.08 -12.17 2.93
C LEU A 60 -0.46 -12.09 4.30
N VAL A 61 -1.08 -12.74 5.28
CA VAL A 61 -0.56 -12.88 6.63
C VAL A 61 -0.81 -14.29 7.13
N GLY A 62 0.16 -14.83 7.84
CA GLY A 62 0.05 -16.16 8.44
C GLY A 62 0.85 -16.24 9.73
N GLY A 63 0.36 -17.01 10.69
CA GLY A 63 1.00 -17.21 12.00
C GLY A 63 0.30 -18.31 12.79
N PHE A 64 0.82 -18.61 13.98
CA PHE A 64 0.29 -19.65 14.84
C PHE A 64 -0.51 -19.07 15.99
N ALA A 65 -1.74 -19.55 16.17
CA ALA A 65 -2.51 -19.26 17.37
C ALA A 65 -1.84 -19.88 18.61
N SER A 66 -2.17 -19.38 19.80
CA SER A 66 -1.69 -19.92 21.09
C SER A 66 -1.89 -21.44 21.30
N THR A 67 -2.80 -22.06 20.53
CA THR A 67 -3.05 -23.51 20.51
C THR A 67 -2.06 -24.31 19.63
N GLY A 68 -1.17 -23.62 18.91
CA GLY A 68 -0.27 -24.19 17.90
C GLY A 68 -0.90 -24.39 16.52
N GLU A 69 -2.12 -23.88 16.30
CA GLU A 69 -2.79 -23.98 15.00
C GLU A 69 -2.32 -22.86 14.04
N LEU A 70 -1.83 -23.25 12.87
CA LEU A 70 -1.54 -22.33 11.76
C LEU A 70 -2.85 -21.70 11.24
N ARG A 71 -2.87 -20.37 11.13
CA ARG A 71 -3.94 -19.59 10.51
C ARG A 71 -3.35 -18.69 9.43
N ILE A 72 -4.07 -18.55 8.32
CA ILE A 72 -3.64 -17.72 7.19
C ILE A 72 -4.82 -16.92 6.65
N SER A 73 -4.56 -15.66 6.37
CA SER A 73 -5.49 -14.78 5.67
C SER A 73 -4.80 -14.09 4.50
N GLY A 74 -5.53 -13.91 3.41
CA GLY A 74 -4.95 -13.33 2.20
C GLY A 74 -5.65 -13.81 0.94
N GLN A 75 -5.21 -13.27 -0.19
CA GLN A 75 -5.70 -13.68 -1.50
C GLN A 75 -4.54 -13.91 -2.45
N MET A 76 -4.65 -14.87 -3.37
CA MET A 76 -3.72 -15.02 -4.50
C MET A 76 -4.51 -15.09 -5.81
N TYR A 77 -3.83 -14.83 -6.93
CA TYR A 77 -4.48 -14.95 -8.23
C TYR A 77 -4.95 -16.39 -8.47
N SER A 78 -6.24 -16.56 -8.78
CA SER A 78 -6.86 -17.86 -9.08
C SER A 78 -6.81 -18.91 -7.95
N PHE A 79 -6.36 -18.54 -6.75
CA PHE A 79 -6.27 -19.42 -5.58
C PHE A 79 -6.49 -18.60 -4.30
N ARG A 80 -7.38 -19.04 -3.41
CA ARG A 80 -7.72 -18.40 -2.13
C ARG A 80 -8.24 -16.96 -2.28
N GLU A 81 -9.54 -16.75 -2.05
CA GLU A 81 -10.17 -15.41 -1.98
C GLU A 81 -10.79 -15.23 -0.58
N ASN A 82 -9.95 -14.95 0.42
CA ASN A 82 -10.38 -14.92 1.83
C ASN A 82 -10.74 -13.52 2.36
N PHE A 83 -10.61 -12.45 1.56
CA PHE A 83 -11.06 -11.11 1.97
C PHE A 83 -12.36 -10.70 1.30
N PHE A 84 -13.20 -10.06 2.10
CA PHE A 84 -14.52 -9.56 1.73
C PHE A 84 -14.55 -8.05 1.98
N PRO A 85 -15.28 -7.28 1.14
CA PRO A 85 -15.42 -5.85 1.33
C PRO A 85 -16.03 -5.46 2.69
N GLY A 86 -15.47 -4.43 3.31
CA GLY A 86 -15.97 -3.80 4.53
C GLY A 86 -15.33 -4.29 5.83
N PRO A 87 -15.79 -3.76 6.97
CA PRO A 87 -15.44 -4.24 8.31
C PRO A 87 -16.10 -5.59 8.65
N ILE A 88 -15.61 -6.23 9.70
CA ILE A 88 -16.31 -7.34 10.35
C ILE A 88 -17.65 -6.81 10.87
N SER A 89 -18.74 -7.46 10.47
CA SER A 89 -20.10 -6.99 10.72
C SER A 89 -21.06 -8.14 10.98
N SER A 90 -22.04 -7.90 11.87
CA SER A 90 -23.18 -8.79 12.07
C SER A 90 -24.27 -8.61 11.01
N ASP A 91 -24.19 -7.59 10.14
CA ASP A 91 -25.12 -7.39 9.02
C ASP A 91 -24.78 -8.35 7.87
N PRO A 92 -25.68 -9.27 7.49
CA PRO A 92 -25.44 -10.19 6.38
C PRO A 92 -25.29 -9.48 5.02
N ASN A 93 -25.63 -8.20 4.92
CA ASN A 93 -25.47 -7.38 3.71
C ASN A 93 -24.24 -6.45 3.75
N SER A 94 -23.41 -6.53 4.80
CA SER A 94 -22.23 -5.66 4.96
C SER A 94 -21.33 -5.67 3.73
N THR A 95 -21.00 -6.86 3.23
CA THR A 95 -20.21 -7.05 2.02
C THR A 95 -20.75 -6.26 0.83
N SER A 96 -22.05 -6.28 0.58
CA SER A 96 -22.65 -5.52 -0.52
C SER A 96 -22.66 -4.02 -0.28
N PHE A 97 -22.77 -3.57 0.98
CA PHE A 97 -22.73 -2.15 1.34
C PHE A 97 -21.32 -1.54 1.12
N TYR A 98 -20.28 -2.33 1.37
CA TYR A 98 -18.88 -1.94 1.25
C TYR A 98 -18.21 -2.40 -0.06
N ALA A 99 -18.95 -3.02 -0.99
CA ALA A 99 -18.46 -3.49 -2.30
C ALA A 99 -18.13 -2.34 -3.29
N ARG A 100 -17.24 -1.43 -2.89
CA ARG A 100 -16.76 -0.27 -3.64
C ARG A 100 -15.41 0.20 -3.10
N THR A 101 -14.78 1.13 -3.80
CA THR A 101 -13.63 1.87 -3.28
C THR A 101 -13.96 3.37 -3.14
N TRP A 102 -13.11 4.12 -2.45
CA TRP A 102 -13.25 5.57 -2.32
C TRP A 102 -12.00 6.25 -2.85
N THR A 103 -12.13 6.91 -4.00
CA THR A 103 -11.05 7.66 -4.64
C THR A 103 -11.17 9.15 -4.33
N VAL A 104 -10.10 9.77 -3.82
CA VAL A 104 -10.04 11.20 -3.52
C VAL A 104 -8.74 11.77 -4.11
N ARG A 105 -8.85 12.96 -4.72
CA ARG A 105 -7.69 13.71 -5.23
C ARG A 105 -7.30 14.81 -4.26
N LYS A 106 -6.00 15.07 -4.12
CA LYS A 106 -5.50 16.18 -3.30
C LYS A 106 -6.10 17.52 -3.72
N THR A 107 -6.21 17.77 -5.02
CA THR A 107 -6.82 19.01 -5.55
C THR A 107 -8.30 19.18 -5.17
N MET A 108 -9.03 18.07 -4.96
CA MET A 108 -10.40 18.09 -4.46
C MET A 108 -10.44 18.49 -2.99
N VAL A 109 -9.56 17.92 -2.16
CA VAL A 109 -9.42 18.30 -0.75
C VAL A 109 -9.00 19.77 -0.62
N ASP A 110 -8.00 20.22 -1.39
CA ASP A 110 -7.56 21.61 -1.39
C ASP A 110 -8.70 22.58 -1.75
N SER A 111 -9.51 22.22 -2.75
CA SER A 111 -10.68 23.03 -3.16
C SER A 111 -11.79 23.04 -2.10
N PHE A 112 -11.97 21.93 -1.39
CA PHE A 112 -12.90 21.83 -0.26
C PHE A 112 -12.46 22.74 0.90
N LEU A 113 -11.18 22.69 1.27
CA LEU A 113 -10.62 23.53 2.32
C LEU A 113 -10.67 25.03 1.98
N GLN A 114 -10.55 25.39 0.70
CA GLN A 114 -10.72 26.77 0.22
C GLN A 114 -12.18 27.23 0.14
N GLY A 115 -13.15 26.35 0.47
CA GLY A 115 -14.57 26.69 0.46
C GLY A 115 -15.16 26.87 -0.95
N TYR A 116 -14.55 26.26 -1.97
CA TYR A 116 -15.07 26.33 -3.35
C TYR A 116 -16.32 25.48 -3.56
N TYR A 117 -16.58 24.51 -2.67
CA TYR A 117 -17.78 23.70 -2.70
C TYR A 117 -18.86 24.26 -1.77
N PHE A 118 -20.06 24.49 -2.31
CA PHE A 118 -21.24 24.78 -1.48
C PHE A 118 -21.76 23.53 -0.76
N ILE A 119 -21.72 22.39 -1.45
CA ILE A 119 -21.97 21.06 -0.89
C ILE A 119 -20.71 20.24 -1.15
N PRO A 120 -20.11 19.61 -0.12
CA PRO A 120 -18.88 18.85 -0.32
C PRO A 120 -19.09 17.71 -1.36
N PRO A 121 -18.08 17.39 -2.18
CA PRO A 121 -18.14 16.30 -3.15
C PRO A 121 -18.54 14.97 -2.52
N ILE A 122 -19.11 14.05 -3.30
CA ILE A 122 -19.59 12.77 -2.77
C ILE A 122 -18.43 11.92 -2.23
N GLU A 123 -17.25 12.04 -2.82
CA GLU A 123 -16.02 11.36 -2.44
C GLU A 123 -15.58 11.75 -1.02
N ILE A 124 -15.79 13.02 -0.65
CA ILE A 124 -15.60 13.51 0.73
C ILE A 124 -16.78 13.08 1.60
N ARG A 125 -18.03 13.39 1.20
CA ARG A 125 -19.21 13.10 2.05
C ARG A 125 -19.43 11.63 2.38
N SER A 126 -19.04 10.74 1.47
CA SER A 126 -19.24 9.30 1.63
C SER A 126 -18.00 8.57 2.12
N TRP A 127 -16.92 9.30 2.46
CA TRP A 127 -15.70 8.71 3.01
C TRP A 127 -16.03 7.80 4.19
N PRO A 128 -15.55 6.56 4.22
CA PRO A 128 -16.01 5.57 5.17
C PRO A 128 -15.22 5.69 6.48
N ALA A 129 -15.22 6.88 7.10
CA ALA A 129 -14.49 7.12 8.35
C ALA A 129 -14.96 6.20 9.48
N HIS A 130 -16.27 5.96 9.55
CA HIS A 130 -16.90 5.21 10.65
C HIS A 130 -17.77 4.04 10.23
N GLY A 131 -17.75 2.99 11.06
CA GLY A 131 -18.63 1.83 10.94
C GLY A 131 -20.02 2.03 11.54
N ARG A 132 -20.93 1.13 11.19
CA ARG A 132 -22.32 1.12 11.62
C ARG A 132 -22.44 0.40 12.97
N SER A 133 -22.43 1.19 14.05
CA SER A 133 -22.46 0.67 15.43
C SER A 133 -23.57 -0.35 15.71
N GLN A 134 -24.76 -0.22 15.10
CA GLN A 134 -25.85 -1.18 15.29
C GLN A 134 -25.56 -2.60 14.77
N PHE A 135 -24.50 -2.78 13.99
CA PHE A 135 -24.06 -4.07 13.43
C PHE A 135 -22.72 -4.54 14.01
N GLY A 136 -22.24 -3.93 15.10
CA GLY A 136 -20.98 -4.30 15.74
C GLY A 136 -19.74 -3.97 14.91
N GLU A 137 -19.85 -3.09 13.92
CA GLU A 137 -18.71 -2.66 13.11
C GLU A 137 -17.79 -1.72 13.90
N SER A 138 -16.48 -1.84 13.66
CA SER A 138 -15.47 -0.97 14.26
C SER A 138 -15.77 0.51 14.00
N TYR A 139 -15.60 1.33 15.03
CA TYR A 139 -15.94 2.76 14.94
C TYR A 139 -15.02 3.53 14.00
N ASN A 140 -13.72 3.21 13.96
CA ASN A 140 -12.76 3.84 13.05
C ASN A 140 -12.41 2.85 11.94
N LEU A 141 -12.69 3.21 10.69
CA LEU A 141 -12.48 2.34 9.53
C LEU A 141 -11.47 2.92 8.53
N ALA A 142 -11.57 4.21 8.24
CA ALA A 142 -10.66 4.92 7.34
C ALA A 142 -10.12 6.19 8.01
N PRO A 143 -8.86 6.56 7.77
CA PRO A 143 -8.27 7.73 8.38
C PRO A 143 -8.91 9.03 7.84
N PHE A 144 -9.09 10.01 8.71
CA PHE A 144 -9.62 11.32 8.38
C PHE A 144 -9.00 12.41 9.26
N VAL A 145 -9.07 13.65 8.80
CA VAL A 145 -8.74 14.83 9.60
C VAL A 145 -10.02 15.33 10.25
N ASP A 146 -10.07 15.22 11.58
CA ASP A 146 -11.07 15.84 12.42
C ASP A 146 -10.69 17.30 12.66
N ALA A 147 -11.35 18.23 11.98
CA ALA A 147 -11.00 19.64 12.01
C ALA A 147 -11.39 20.30 13.34
N ASN A 148 -12.35 19.73 14.07
CA ASN A 148 -12.93 20.31 15.28
C ASN A 148 -12.64 19.48 16.55
N ASN A 149 -11.93 18.36 16.43
CA ASN A 149 -11.52 17.44 17.49
C ASN A 149 -12.71 16.87 18.30
N ASN A 150 -13.85 16.60 17.67
CA ASN A 150 -15.02 15.99 18.32
C ASN A 150 -15.07 14.46 18.20
N GLY A 151 -14.20 13.85 17.39
CA GLY A 151 -14.11 12.42 17.12
C GLY A 151 -15.09 11.89 16.06
N TYR A 152 -15.88 12.76 15.40
CA TYR A 152 -16.90 12.40 14.43
C TYR A 152 -16.57 12.99 13.05
N TYR A 153 -16.72 12.19 12.00
CA TYR A 153 -16.58 12.67 10.63
C TYR A 153 -17.80 13.46 10.16
N ASP A 154 -17.67 14.80 10.14
CA ASP A 154 -18.64 15.76 9.58
C ASP A 154 -18.00 16.68 8.53
N PRO A 155 -18.16 16.36 7.23
CA PRO A 155 -17.70 17.20 6.13
C PRO A 155 -18.36 18.59 6.04
N MET A 156 -19.54 18.79 6.65
CA MET A 156 -20.13 20.13 6.73
C MET A 156 -19.48 20.97 7.83
N GLY A 157 -18.96 20.30 8.87
CA GLY A 157 -18.17 20.87 9.96
C GLY A 157 -16.71 21.14 9.59
N GLY A 158 -16.24 20.66 8.43
CA GLY A 158 -14.91 20.91 7.90
C GLY A 158 -14.00 19.68 7.85
N ASP A 159 -14.49 18.50 8.24
CA ASP A 159 -13.69 17.27 8.26
C ASP A 159 -13.47 16.73 6.84
N TYR A 160 -12.34 16.07 6.62
CA TYR A 160 -11.97 15.59 5.29
C TYR A 160 -11.12 14.32 5.34
N PRO A 161 -11.08 13.53 4.24
CA PRO A 161 -10.25 12.34 4.15
C PRO A 161 -8.77 12.66 4.40
N LEU A 162 -8.10 11.85 5.22
CA LEU A 162 -6.65 11.89 5.35
C LEU A 162 -6.09 10.98 4.26
N ILE A 163 -5.43 11.57 3.27
CA ILE A 163 -4.95 10.87 2.06
C ILE A 163 -3.45 11.04 1.89
N LYS A 164 -2.84 10.15 1.12
CA LYS A 164 -1.45 10.23 0.68
C LYS A 164 -1.39 10.49 -0.84
N GLY A 165 -0.28 11.09 -1.29
CA GLY A 165 -0.10 11.42 -2.71
C GLY A 165 -1.08 12.44 -3.29
N ASP A 166 -1.12 12.54 -4.62
CA ASP A 166 -2.02 13.46 -5.34
C ASP A 166 -3.38 12.82 -5.66
N ILE A 167 -3.41 11.49 -5.66
CA ILE A 167 -4.62 10.67 -5.72
C ILE A 167 -4.47 9.49 -4.77
N SER A 168 -5.52 9.23 -3.99
CA SER A 168 -5.62 8.09 -3.08
C SER A 168 -6.92 7.34 -3.36
N THR A 169 -6.86 6.02 -3.28
CA THR A 169 -8.01 5.12 -3.35
C THR A 169 -7.96 4.17 -2.16
N ILE A 170 -9.00 4.12 -1.35
CA ILE A 170 -9.08 3.21 -0.20
C ILE A 170 -10.10 2.10 -0.44
N ALA A 171 -9.74 0.87 -0.03
CA ALA A 171 -10.63 -0.27 0.07
C ALA A 171 -10.61 -0.79 1.51
N LEU A 172 -11.80 -1.02 2.08
CA LEU A 172 -11.97 -1.63 3.41
C LEU A 172 -12.24 -3.12 3.22
N PHE A 173 -11.64 -3.97 4.03
CA PHE A 173 -11.83 -5.42 3.89
C PHE A 173 -11.63 -6.18 5.21
N ASN A 174 -12.09 -7.43 5.23
CA ASN A 174 -11.96 -8.34 6.35
C ASN A 174 -11.99 -9.80 5.89
N ASP A 175 -11.65 -10.74 6.77
CA ASP A 175 -11.76 -12.19 6.47
C ASP A 175 -12.92 -12.91 7.17
N SER A 176 -13.71 -12.21 7.99
CA SER A 176 -14.57 -12.83 9.00
C SER A 176 -16.03 -12.36 9.09
N THR A 177 -16.54 -11.62 8.10
CA THR A 177 -17.93 -11.12 8.08
C THR A 177 -18.96 -12.24 7.98
N ALA A 178 -20.12 -12.05 8.63
CA ALA A 178 -21.24 -12.98 8.55
C ALA A 178 -21.73 -13.19 7.09
N GLY A 179 -21.93 -14.44 6.68
CA GLY A 179 -22.42 -14.80 5.34
C GLY A 179 -21.34 -14.94 4.27
N SER A 180 -20.07 -14.70 4.59
CA SER A 180 -18.96 -15.00 3.67
C SER A 180 -18.67 -16.50 3.63
N ILE A 181 -18.49 -17.05 2.42
CA ILE A 181 -18.09 -18.45 2.22
C ILE A 181 -16.57 -18.49 2.28
N ASP A 182 -16.01 -19.12 3.31
CA ASP A 182 -14.58 -19.41 3.39
C ASP A 182 -14.32 -20.85 2.94
N THR A 183 -13.41 -21.00 1.98
CA THR A 183 -13.03 -22.28 1.40
C THR A 183 -11.88 -22.96 2.16
N SER A 184 -11.23 -22.24 3.08
CA SER A 184 -10.10 -22.71 3.90
C SER A 184 -10.47 -23.09 5.34
N GLY A 185 -11.52 -22.49 5.91
CA GLY A 185 -12.03 -22.78 7.26
C GLY A 185 -11.15 -22.28 8.42
N ARG A 186 -10.07 -21.52 8.12
CA ARG A 186 -8.99 -21.16 9.07
C ARG A 186 -8.63 -19.67 9.04
N ARG A 187 -9.66 -18.84 9.16
CA ARG A 187 -9.53 -17.37 9.25
C ARG A 187 -8.68 -16.94 10.44
N MET A 188 -8.09 -15.75 10.29
CA MET A 188 -7.35 -15.06 11.35
C MET A 188 -8.19 -13.99 12.05
N HIS A 189 -9.45 -13.76 11.63
CA HIS A 189 -10.30 -12.70 12.18
C HIS A 189 -9.65 -11.33 12.05
N ILE A 190 -9.36 -10.97 10.81
CA ILE A 190 -8.68 -9.74 10.44
C ILE A 190 -9.68 -8.78 9.82
N GLU A 191 -9.49 -7.51 10.16
CA GLU A 191 -10.14 -6.36 9.54
C GLU A 191 -9.06 -5.35 9.15
N GLY A 192 -9.25 -4.59 8.08
CA GLY A 192 -8.27 -3.60 7.69
C GLY A 192 -8.67 -2.74 6.50
N TYR A 193 -7.71 -1.95 6.04
CA TYR A 193 -7.83 -1.18 4.82
C TYR A 193 -6.55 -1.21 4.00
N ALA A 194 -6.70 -1.03 2.69
CA ALA A 194 -5.61 -0.78 1.76
C ALA A 194 -5.81 0.59 1.12
N MET A 195 -4.82 1.48 1.26
CA MET A 195 -4.76 2.77 0.61
C MET A 195 -3.74 2.72 -0.52
N PHE A 196 -4.22 2.83 -1.75
CA PHE A 196 -3.41 2.95 -2.94
C PHE A 196 -3.25 4.41 -3.30
N PHE A 197 -2.03 4.87 -3.54
CA PHE A 197 -1.80 6.28 -3.84
C PHE A 197 -0.68 6.50 -4.84
N ALA A 198 -0.77 7.60 -5.57
CA ALA A 198 0.20 7.96 -6.60
C ALA A 198 0.39 9.48 -6.66
N PHE A 199 1.55 9.89 -7.16
CA PHE A 199 1.93 11.28 -7.33
C PHE A 199 1.83 11.70 -8.79
N ASN A 200 1.69 13.00 -9.05
CA ASN A 200 1.60 13.56 -10.39
C ASN A 200 2.87 13.20 -11.21
N PRO A 201 2.76 12.98 -12.53
CA PRO A 201 3.83 12.40 -13.36
C PRO A 201 4.99 13.36 -13.64
N THR A 202 4.95 14.58 -13.11
CA THR A 202 6.10 15.51 -13.09
C THR A 202 7.10 15.18 -11.98
N SER A 203 6.79 14.21 -11.13
CA SER A 203 7.69 13.72 -10.08
C SER A 203 8.61 12.62 -10.59
N ASN A 204 9.71 12.36 -9.88
CA ASN A 204 10.55 11.17 -10.11
C ASN A 204 9.81 9.85 -9.78
N LEU A 205 8.56 9.93 -9.30
CA LEU A 205 7.67 8.82 -8.98
C LEU A 205 6.67 8.52 -10.11
N LYS A 206 6.90 9.06 -11.31
CA LYS A 206 6.15 8.61 -12.48
C LYS A 206 6.19 7.08 -12.56
N ASN A 207 5.09 6.47 -12.97
CA ASN A 207 4.99 5.02 -13.12
C ASN A 207 5.21 4.22 -11.81
N THR A 208 5.00 4.86 -10.66
CA THR A 208 5.03 4.22 -9.34
C THR A 208 3.66 4.32 -8.67
N LEU A 209 3.14 3.19 -8.21
CA LEU A 209 1.96 3.07 -7.36
C LEU A 209 2.42 2.71 -5.96
N PHE A 210 2.02 3.48 -4.96
CA PHE A 210 2.25 3.15 -3.56
C PHE A 210 1.02 2.47 -2.97
N LYS A 211 1.25 1.61 -2.01
CA LYS A 211 0.23 0.88 -1.26
C LYS A 211 0.59 0.93 0.20
N GLU A 212 -0.33 1.41 1.02
CA GLU A 212 -0.31 1.23 2.47
C GLU A 212 -1.40 0.23 2.84
N VAL A 213 -1.08 -0.72 3.70
CA VAL A 213 -2.07 -1.62 4.29
C VAL A 213 -1.99 -1.49 5.80
N VAL A 214 -3.15 -1.41 6.44
CA VAL A 214 -3.31 -1.49 7.89
C VAL A 214 -4.26 -2.63 8.20
N LEU A 215 -3.81 -3.56 9.04
CA LEU A 215 -4.56 -4.73 9.47
C LEU A 215 -4.71 -4.71 11.00
N PHE A 216 -5.87 -5.12 11.48
CA PHE A 216 -6.20 -5.23 12.89
C PHE A 216 -6.49 -6.70 13.23
N ASN A 217 -5.88 -7.18 14.32
CA ASN A 217 -6.26 -8.46 14.91
C ASN A 217 -7.58 -8.28 15.69
N ARG A 218 -8.64 -8.96 15.25
CA ARG A 218 -9.97 -8.94 15.90
C ARG A 218 -10.36 -10.32 16.43
N SER A 219 -9.38 -11.18 16.65
CA SER A 219 -9.61 -12.60 16.91
C SER A 219 -9.88 -12.94 18.39
N GLY A 220 -9.49 -12.07 19.33
CA GLY A 220 -9.49 -12.41 20.75
C GLY A 220 -8.31 -13.29 21.18
N GLN A 221 -7.28 -13.43 20.35
CA GLN A 221 -6.08 -14.23 20.61
C GLN A 221 -4.83 -13.63 19.95
N ASP A 222 -3.67 -13.96 20.51
CA ASP A 222 -2.38 -13.58 19.94
C ASP A 222 -1.92 -14.60 18.90
N TYR A 223 -1.16 -14.13 17.90
CA TYR A 223 -0.49 -14.95 16.91
C TYR A 223 1.03 -14.84 17.03
N SER A 224 1.73 -15.97 17.13
CA SER A 224 3.19 -16.03 17.11
C SER A 224 3.72 -16.45 15.75
N ASP A 225 5.03 -16.20 15.52
CA ASP A 225 5.71 -16.45 14.25
C ASP A 225 4.90 -15.87 13.07
N THR A 226 4.40 -14.65 13.24
CA THR A 226 3.55 -14.02 12.24
C THR A 226 4.42 -13.44 11.13
N TYR A 227 4.05 -13.73 9.89
CA TYR A 227 4.65 -13.15 8.70
C TYR A 227 3.58 -12.42 7.90
N LEU A 228 3.88 -11.19 7.51
CA LEU A 228 3.11 -10.39 6.57
C LEU A 228 3.86 -10.38 5.23
N SER A 229 3.18 -10.49 4.11
CA SER A 229 3.79 -10.40 2.78
C SER A 229 2.96 -9.55 1.84
N ASN A 230 3.64 -8.75 1.04
CA ASN A 230 3.07 -8.28 -0.21
C ASN A 230 3.32 -9.34 -1.29
N PHE A 231 2.25 -9.80 -1.93
CA PHE A 231 2.33 -10.74 -3.04
C PHE A 231 2.12 -9.99 -4.34
N ALA A 232 2.94 -10.26 -5.34
CA ALA A 232 2.86 -9.63 -6.64
C ALA A 232 3.00 -10.65 -7.77
N ASP A 233 2.06 -10.58 -8.70
CA ASP A 233 2.09 -11.27 -9.97
C ASP A 233 2.66 -10.29 -11.02
N MET A 234 3.96 -10.38 -11.27
CA MET A 234 4.69 -9.44 -12.12
C MET A 234 4.78 -10.00 -13.53
N ASP A 235 4.23 -9.27 -14.49
CA ASP A 235 4.15 -9.64 -15.90
C ASP A 235 4.84 -8.55 -16.74
N CYS A 236 6.17 -8.60 -16.88
CA CYS A 236 6.90 -7.61 -17.67
C CYS A 236 7.00 -8.01 -19.14
N GLY A 237 5.89 -7.89 -19.87
CA GLY A 237 5.83 -8.22 -21.30
C GLY A 237 5.25 -9.63 -21.52
N TRP A 238 6.05 -10.55 -22.03
CA TRP A 238 5.64 -11.94 -22.23
C TRP A 238 5.96 -12.80 -21.01
N SER A 239 5.04 -12.90 -20.06
CA SER A 239 5.30 -13.53 -18.75
C SER A 239 6.09 -14.84 -18.70
N PRO A 240 6.03 -15.77 -19.69
CA PRO A 240 6.91 -16.94 -19.71
C PRO A 240 8.40 -16.66 -19.87
N ASN A 241 8.89 -15.44 -20.12
CA ASN A 241 10.33 -15.15 -20.15
C ASN A 241 10.79 -14.17 -19.06
N ASP A 242 9.96 -13.95 -18.05
CA ASP A 242 10.28 -13.08 -16.93
C ASP A 242 11.20 -13.81 -15.95
N LEU A 243 12.32 -13.16 -15.61
CA LEU A 243 13.21 -13.56 -14.55
C LEU A 243 12.96 -12.69 -13.33
N ILE A 244 13.08 -13.26 -12.13
CA ILE A 244 12.92 -12.60 -10.86
C ILE A 244 14.27 -12.45 -10.14
N MET A 245 14.43 -11.32 -9.45
CA MET A 245 15.62 -11.04 -8.65
C MET A 245 15.24 -10.22 -7.41
N THR A 246 15.95 -10.49 -6.32
CA THR A 246 15.90 -9.66 -5.11
C THR A 246 17.08 -8.70 -5.10
N ASP A 247 16.83 -7.41 -4.94
CA ASP A 247 17.84 -6.47 -4.43
C ASP A 247 17.67 -6.37 -2.93
N VAL A 248 18.52 -7.09 -2.19
CA VAL A 248 18.46 -7.20 -0.74
C VAL A 248 18.65 -5.83 -0.12
N GLY A 249 19.73 -5.11 -0.45
CA GLY A 249 20.05 -3.82 0.17
C GLY A 249 19.01 -2.72 -0.08
N ARG A 250 18.22 -2.83 -1.15
CA ARG A 250 17.11 -1.92 -1.44
C ARG A 250 15.73 -2.45 -1.03
N GLN A 251 15.67 -3.62 -0.41
CA GLN A 251 14.44 -4.30 0.01
C GLN A 251 13.43 -4.42 -1.14
N ALA A 252 13.89 -4.86 -2.31
CA ALA A 252 13.06 -4.91 -3.52
C ALA A 252 13.07 -6.29 -4.16
N LEU A 253 11.92 -6.68 -4.71
CA LEU A 253 11.75 -7.85 -5.57
C LEU A 253 11.24 -7.38 -6.93
N PHE A 254 11.88 -7.80 -8.00
CA PHE A 254 11.52 -7.34 -9.34
C PHE A 254 11.64 -8.44 -10.39
N ALA A 255 10.79 -8.32 -11.41
CA ALA A 255 10.83 -9.11 -12.62
C ALA A 255 11.42 -8.29 -13.78
N TYR A 256 12.15 -8.97 -14.66
CA TYR A 256 12.71 -8.41 -15.88
C TYR A 256 12.80 -9.48 -16.97
N ASP A 257 12.65 -9.08 -18.22
CA ASP A 257 12.69 -10.00 -19.35
C ASP A 257 14.12 -10.59 -19.54
N ALA A 258 14.21 -11.92 -19.68
CA ALA A 258 15.44 -12.66 -19.93
C ALA A 258 16.16 -12.24 -21.23
N TYR A 259 15.42 -11.67 -22.19
CA TYR A 259 15.92 -11.32 -23.51
C TYR A 259 15.85 -9.80 -23.80
N PRO A 260 16.82 -9.25 -24.55
CA PRO A 260 16.85 -7.82 -24.87
C PRO A 260 15.75 -7.35 -25.83
N VAL A 261 15.05 -8.28 -26.48
CA VAL A 261 13.95 -8.01 -27.40
C VAL A 261 12.86 -9.07 -27.17
N ASP A 262 11.73 -8.67 -26.62
CA ASP A 262 10.54 -9.52 -26.56
C ASP A 262 9.97 -9.63 -27.99
N SER A 263 10.13 -10.81 -28.58
CA SER A 263 9.58 -11.15 -29.89
C SER A 263 8.39 -12.09 -29.73
N THR A 264 7.23 -11.60 -29.32
CA THR A 264 5.99 -12.39 -29.41
C THR A 264 4.77 -11.59 -29.92
N GLN A 265 3.65 -12.31 -30.05
CA GLN A 265 2.53 -12.19 -31.01
C GLN A 265 1.74 -10.85 -30.98
N ASN A 266 2.03 -9.95 -30.04
CA ASN A 266 1.29 -8.69 -29.83
C ASN A 266 2.12 -7.41 -29.98
N GLY A 267 3.40 -7.50 -30.37
CA GLY A 267 4.18 -6.32 -30.74
C GLY A 267 5.65 -6.41 -30.34
N LEU A 268 6.50 -5.68 -31.07
CA LEU A 268 7.90 -5.48 -30.71
C LEU A 268 7.96 -4.49 -29.56
N TYR A 269 8.46 -4.91 -28.40
CA TYR A 269 8.90 -3.97 -27.38
C TYR A 269 10.32 -3.48 -27.73
N PRO A 270 10.52 -2.20 -28.07
CA PRO A 270 11.81 -1.70 -28.55
C PRO A 270 12.88 -1.62 -27.45
N LYS A 271 12.48 -1.81 -26.18
CA LYS A 271 13.34 -1.81 -24.99
C LYS A 271 12.81 -2.81 -23.96
N THR A 272 13.72 -3.57 -23.35
CA THR A 272 13.45 -4.59 -22.31
C THR A 272 12.64 -3.98 -21.15
N PRO A 273 11.43 -4.51 -20.89
CA PRO A 273 10.59 -4.08 -19.77
C PRO A 273 11.08 -4.64 -18.43
N TYR A 274 10.66 -3.99 -17.35
CA TYR A 274 10.79 -4.49 -15.98
C TYR A 274 9.63 -4.00 -15.11
N SER A 275 9.35 -4.74 -14.05
CA SER A 275 8.41 -4.34 -12.98
C SER A 275 8.93 -4.82 -11.65
N GLY A 276 8.61 -4.13 -10.57
CA GLY A 276 9.02 -4.57 -9.25
C GLY A 276 8.22 -3.92 -8.14
N THR A 277 8.47 -4.40 -6.93
CA THR A 277 7.95 -3.82 -5.71
C THR A 277 9.10 -3.55 -4.76
N VAL A 278 9.12 -2.35 -4.20
CA VAL A 278 10.03 -1.94 -3.13
C VAL A 278 9.25 -1.98 -1.83
N LEU A 279 9.76 -2.67 -0.81
CA LEU A 279 9.30 -2.49 0.56
C LEU A 279 9.82 -1.15 1.08
N ILE A 280 8.90 -0.30 1.54
CA ILE A 280 9.21 1.04 2.03
C ILE A 280 9.26 1.06 3.55
N GLN A 281 8.32 0.36 4.18
CA GLN A 281 8.18 0.27 5.63
C GLN A 281 7.40 -1.00 5.95
N GLY A 282 7.85 -1.80 6.91
CA GLY A 282 7.10 -2.97 7.39
C GLY A 282 6.38 -2.73 8.73
N PRO A 283 5.82 -3.82 9.30
CA PRO A 283 5.17 -3.80 10.61
C PRO A 283 6.18 -3.50 11.73
N GLU A 284 5.66 -3.25 12.93
CA GLU A 284 6.50 -3.05 14.12
C GLU A 284 7.08 -4.39 14.58
N ALA A 285 8.32 -4.39 15.06
CA ALA A 285 9.00 -5.60 15.55
C ALA A 285 8.53 -6.00 16.97
N ASP A 286 8.97 -7.14 17.48
CA ASP A 286 8.77 -7.46 18.89
C ASP A 286 9.76 -6.65 19.74
N TYR A 287 9.33 -6.12 20.88
CA TYR A 287 10.22 -5.34 21.75
C TYR A 287 11.39 -6.19 22.26
N PHE A 288 12.61 -5.63 22.16
CA PHE A 288 13.84 -6.20 22.73
C PHE A 288 14.16 -7.63 22.25
N ASP A 289 13.96 -7.90 20.95
CA ASP A 289 14.23 -9.22 20.36
C ASP A 289 15.72 -9.48 20.09
N GLY A 290 16.56 -8.45 20.23
CA GLY A 290 18.00 -8.50 20.05
C GLY A 290 18.45 -8.44 18.60
N LEU A 291 17.55 -8.09 17.68
CA LEU A 291 17.82 -7.92 16.26
C LEU A 291 17.89 -6.44 15.87
N ASP A 292 18.41 -6.20 14.68
CA ASP A 292 18.33 -4.91 13.98
C ASP A 292 17.34 -5.17 12.84
N ASN A 293 16.06 -4.96 13.12
CA ASN A 293 14.96 -5.39 12.27
C ASN A 293 14.78 -4.47 11.07
N ASP A 294 15.11 -3.18 11.16
CA ASP A 294 14.98 -2.22 10.05
C ASP A 294 16.28 -1.95 9.26
N TRP A 295 17.39 -2.52 9.72
CA TRP A 295 18.72 -2.50 9.09
C TRP A 295 19.44 -1.17 9.15
N ASP A 296 19.15 -0.37 10.16
CA ASP A 296 19.76 0.94 10.34
C ASP A 296 21.04 0.91 11.22
N GLY A 297 21.36 -0.25 11.81
CA GLY A 297 22.50 -0.49 12.70
C GLY A 297 22.19 -0.26 14.18
N CYS A 298 20.96 0.11 14.54
CA CYS A 298 20.48 0.31 15.90
C CYS A 298 19.73 -0.93 16.40
N ILE A 299 20.45 -1.89 16.97
CA ILE A 299 19.83 -3.07 17.61
C ILE A 299 18.91 -2.62 18.75
N ASP A 300 17.68 -3.14 18.76
CA ASP A 300 16.61 -2.79 19.71
C ASP A 300 16.47 -1.26 19.89
N GLY A 301 16.36 -0.53 18.78
CA GLY A 301 16.10 0.90 18.84
C GLY A 301 15.79 1.55 17.49
N VAL A 302 15.55 2.86 17.52
CA VAL A 302 15.24 3.69 16.35
C VAL A 302 16.23 4.84 16.26
N LEU A 303 16.75 5.11 15.06
CA LEU A 303 17.58 6.30 14.84
C LEU A 303 16.77 7.61 14.92
N ASP A 304 17.25 8.57 15.71
CA ASP A 304 16.71 9.94 15.72
C ASP A 304 17.13 10.73 14.46
N SER A 305 16.67 11.99 14.34
CA SER A 305 17.02 12.86 13.21
C SER A 305 18.51 13.17 13.07
N ASN A 306 19.31 12.90 14.10
CA ASN A 306 20.77 13.08 14.11
C ASN A 306 21.52 11.77 13.87
N GLY A 307 20.82 10.65 13.65
CA GLY A 307 21.40 9.32 13.52
C GLY A 307 21.89 8.75 14.85
N ILE A 308 21.33 9.18 15.98
CA ILE A 308 21.60 8.59 17.30
C ILE A 308 20.58 7.48 17.56
N CYS A 309 21.08 6.29 17.88
CA CYS A 309 20.27 5.14 18.27
C CYS A 309 19.56 5.41 19.61
N ILE A 310 18.23 5.52 19.56
CA ILE A 310 17.36 5.62 20.73
C ILE A 310 16.80 4.23 20.99
N GLN A 311 17.14 3.67 22.16
CA GLN A 311 16.68 2.35 22.54
C GLN A 311 15.16 2.28 22.65
N GLU A 312 14.62 1.09 22.37
CA GLU A 312 13.20 0.84 22.47
C GLU A 312 12.64 1.13 23.87
N ASP A 313 11.39 1.58 23.89
CA ASP A 313 10.65 1.89 25.11
C ASP A 313 9.15 1.67 24.89
N SER A 314 8.64 0.57 25.46
CA SER A 314 7.23 0.21 25.42
C SER A 314 6.31 1.22 26.10
N THR A 315 6.83 2.08 26.99
CA THR A 315 6.05 3.12 27.67
C THR A 315 5.80 4.32 26.76
N ASN A 316 6.74 4.60 25.86
CA ASN A 316 6.71 5.76 24.96
C ASN A 316 6.44 5.37 23.50
N ASN A 317 6.16 4.09 23.24
CA ASN A 317 5.93 3.53 21.91
C ASN A 317 7.09 3.80 20.94
N ILE A 318 8.32 3.66 21.45
CA ILE A 318 9.55 3.71 20.64
C ILE A 318 9.91 2.26 20.34
N ARG A 319 9.69 1.85 19.09
CA ARG A 319 9.90 0.48 18.62
C ARG A 319 10.40 0.51 17.18
N GLU A 320 11.32 -0.38 16.86
CA GLU A 320 11.79 -0.51 15.48
C GLU A 320 10.75 -1.21 14.58
N ARG A 321 11.03 -1.21 13.28
CA ARG A 321 10.16 -1.84 12.28
C ARG A 321 10.87 -2.99 11.60
N ILE A 322 10.10 -3.89 11.00
CA ILE A 322 10.64 -5.03 10.29
C ILE A 322 10.86 -4.66 8.83
N ALA A 323 12.11 -4.74 8.38
CA ALA A 323 12.49 -4.69 7.00
C ALA A 323 12.11 -5.99 6.26
N LEU A 324 12.70 -6.19 5.08
CA LEU A 324 12.47 -7.39 4.28
C LEU A 324 13.12 -8.61 4.96
N SER A 325 12.33 -9.54 5.50
CA SER A 325 12.85 -10.73 6.17
C SER A 325 13.17 -11.88 5.21
N SER A 326 12.40 -11.99 4.12
CA SER A 326 12.60 -13.00 3.09
C SER A 326 11.87 -12.64 1.80
N THR A 327 12.37 -13.19 0.69
CA THR A 327 11.63 -13.22 -0.58
C THR A 327 11.51 -14.65 -1.07
N MET A 328 10.41 -14.94 -1.76
CA MET A 328 10.19 -16.22 -2.40
C MET A 328 9.44 -16.01 -3.70
N SER A 329 9.53 -16.98 -4.61
CA SER A 329 8.67 -17.01 -5.78
C SER A 329 8.16 -18.39 -6.06
N TYR A 330 7.02 -18.46 -6.73
CA TYR A 330 6.57 -19.68 -7.39
C TYR A 330 6.27 -19.42 -8.86
N ILE A 331 6.20 -20.51 -9.61
CA ILE A 331 5.86 -20.52 -11.02
C ILE A 331 4.44 -21.06 -11.23
N ASN A 332 3.81 -20.68 -12.34
CA ASN A 332 2.45 -21.12 -12.68
C ASN A 332 2.40 -22.60 -13.15
N SER A 333 2.76 -23.52 -12.25
CA SER A 333 2.80 -24.96 -12.48
C SER A 333 2.23 -25.76 -11.31
N PHE A 334 2.01 -27.06 -11.52
CA PHE A 334 1.65 -28.02 -10.47
C PHE A 334 2.89 -28.67 -9.82
N SER A 335 4.06 -28.02 -9.92
CA SER A 335 5.26 -28.48 -9.21
C SER A 335 4.96 -28.58 -7.71
N PRO A 336 5.23 -29.71 -7.03
CA PRO A 336 5.02 -29.84 -5.59
C PRO A 336 6.09 -29.11 -4.76
N ILE A 337 7.04 -28.43 -5.41
CA ILE A 337 8.15 -27.74 -4.77
C ILE A 337 8.02 -26.22 -4.91
N SER A 338 7.77 -25.77 -6.14
CA SER A 338 7.86 -24.36 -6.55
C SER A 338 6.63 -23.89 -7.36
N GLY A 339 5.55 -24.68 -7.38
CA GLY A 339 4.31 -24.37 -8.08
C GLY A 339 3.28 -23.61 -7.22
N VAL A 340 2.04 -23.57 -7.72
CA VAL A 340 0.92 -22.92 -7.02
C VAL A 340 0.61 -23.66 -5.71
N PRO A 341 0.60 -22.99 -4.54
CA PRO A 341 0.34 -23.65 -3.26
C PRO A 341 -1.09 -24.18 -3.19
N GLN A 342 -1.29 -25.30 -2.50
CA GLN A 342 -2.58 -25.99 -2.36
C GLN A 342 -3.07 -26.04 -0.91
N THR A 343 -2.19 -25.83 0.06
CA THR A 343 -2.48 -25.89 1.50
C THR A 343 -2.03 -24.63 2.24
N ASP A 344 -2.57 -24.40 3.44
CA ASP A 344 -2.11 -23.30 4.30
C ASP A 344 -0.61 -23.42 4.60
N LEU A 345 -0.12 -24.63 4.91
CA LEU A 345 1.28 -24.84 5.25
C LEU A 345 2.24 -24.46 4.11
N GLU A 346 1.87 -24.77 2.87
CA GLU A 346 2.67 -24.39 1.68
C GLU A 346 2.69 -22.87 1.47
N VAL A 347 1.57 -22.18 1.70
CA VAL A 347 1.54 -20.71 1.69
C VAL A 347 2.45 -20.15 2.78
N TYR A 348 2.38 -20.71 3.98
CA TYR A 348 3.24 -20.28 5.10
C TYR A 348 4.72 -20.51 4.79
N TYR A 349 5.08 -21.62 4.15
CA TYR A 349 6.45 -21.83 3.69
C TYR A 349 6.92 -20.72 2.74
N TYR A 350 6.11 -20.33 1.75
CA TYR A 350 6.45 -19.19 0.90
C TYR A 350 6.54 -17.87 1.67
N LEU A 351 5.66 -17.61 2.64
CA LEU A 351 5.78 -16.44 3.54
C LEU A 351 7.12 -16.41 4.27
N THR A 352 7.68 -17.57 4.61
CA THR A 352 8.95 -17.71 5.35
C THR A 352 10.19 -17.92 4.47
N GLY A 353 10.10 -17.76 3.16
CA GLY A 353 11.26 -17.94 2.26
C GLY A 353 11.67 -19.40 2.06
N ARG A 354 10.71 -20.32 1.98
CA ARG A 354 10.94 -21.77 1.82
C ARG A 354 10.13 -22.33 0.66
N PHE A 355 10.62 -23.43 0.07
CA PHE A 355 9.85 -24.22 -0.89
C PHE A 355 8.67 -24.94 -0.22
N MET A 356 7.72 -25.44 -1.01
CA MET A 356 6.51 -26.10 -0.51
C MET A 356 6.77 -27.40 0.27
N ASP A 357 7.94 -28.00 0.12
CA ASP A 357 8.39 -29.14 0.93
C ASP A 357 9.06 -28.72 2.26
N GLY A 358 9.12 -27.42 2.55
CA GLY A 358 9.71 -26.82 3.75
C GLY A 358 11.24 -26.62 3.68
N THR A 359 11.88 -27.01 2.58
CA THR A 359 13.33 -26.81 2.41
C THR A 359 13.67 -25.33 2.22
N PRO A 360 14.84 -24.87 2.74
CA PRO A 360 15.29 -23.50 2.55
C PRO A 360 15.76 -23.27 1.11
N ILE A 361 15.88 -22.00 0.72
CA ILE A 361 16.55 -21.60 -0.52
C ILE A 361 18.04 -21.86 -0.37
N ILE A 362 18.62 -22.61 -1.31
CA ILE A 362 20.05 -22.90 -1.37
C ILE A 362 20.68 -22.17 -2.55
N ILE A 363 21.81 -21.50 -2.32
CA ILE A 363 22.59 -20.88 -3.39
C ILE A 363 23.26 -21.98 -4.21
N GLU A 364 22.62 -22.37 -5.29
CA GLU A 364 23.04 -23.49 -6.14
C GLU A 364 23.68 -23.01 -7.45
N ASN A 365 24.91 -23.48 -7.71
CA ASN A 365 25.66 -23.21 -8.95
C ASN A 365 25.73 -21.72 -9.37
N PRO A 366 26.15 -20.79 -8.50
CA PRO A 366 26.22 -19.36 -8.83
C PRO A 366 27.19 -19.07 -9.98
N SER A 367 26.65 -18.93 -11.18
CA SER A 367 27.39 -18.88 -12.44
C SER A 367 27.33 -17.50 -13.12
N GLY A 368 26.62 -16.55 -12.51
CA GLY A 368 26.55 -15.15 -12.93
C GLY A 368 25.31 -14.76 -13.72
N PHE A 369 25.19 -13.46 -13.98
CA PHE A 369 24.02 -12.86 -14.61
C PHE A 369 23.75 -13.46 -16.01
N LEU A 370 22.49 -13.85 -16.26
CA LEU A 370 22.03 -14.51 -17.49
C LEU A 370 22.81 -15.78 -17.87
N ASN A 371 23.35 -16.51 -16.87
CA ASN A 371 24.03 -17.77 -17.11
C ASN A 371 23.05 -18.97 -16.96
N PRO A 372 22.89 -19.82 -17.98
CA PRO A 372 22.00 -20.98 -17.91
C PRO A 372 22.42 -22.05 -16.88
N ALA A 373 23.65 -21.99 -16.38
CA ALA A 373 24.16 -22.91 -15.35
C ALA A 373 23.78 -22.52 -13.91
N ASN A 374 23.10 -21.38 -13.70
CA ASN A 374 22.56 -21.05 -12.38
C ASN A 374 21.52 -22.09 -11.95
N GLY A 375 21.59 -22.53 -10.69
CA GLY A 375 20.60 -23.45 -10.12
C GLY A 375 19.27 -22.77 -9.80
N ASP A 376 18.23 -23.56 -9.58
CA ASP A 376 16.87 -23.08 -9.29
C ASP A 376 16.66 -22.71 -7.81
N GLY A 377 17.58 -23.15 -6.95
CA GLY A 377 17.60 -22.86 -5.53
C GLY A 377 17.07 -24.00 -4.65
N HIS A 378 16.48 -25.04 -5.25
CA HIS A 378 15.98 -26.21 -4.52
C HIS A 378 17.04 -27.32 -4.51
N VAL A 379 17.49 -27.68 -3.31
CA VAL A 379 18.31 -28.89 -3.12
C VAL A 379 17.54 -29.84 -2.23
N PRO A 380 17.26 -31.09 -2.67
CA PRO A 380 16.63 -32.09 -1.82
C PRO A 380 17.37 -32.24 -0.49
N GLY A 381 16.67 -32.02 0.62
CA GLY A 381 17.24 -32.05 1.98
C GLY A 381 17.90 -30.74 2.45
N GLY A 382 17.92 -29.69 1.63
CA GLY A 382 18.30 -28.34 2.05
C GLY A 382 19.76 -28.17 2.44
N SER A 383 20.67 -28.95 1.85
CA SER A 383 22.11 -28.87 2.16
C SER A 383 22.82 -27.90 1.23
N GLY A 384 23.41 -26.84 1.78
CA GLY A 384 24.24 -25.88 1.06
C GLY A 384 24.24 -24.51 1.73
N PRO A 385 24.86 -23.49 1.11
CA PRO A 385 24.75 -22.11 1.57
C PRO A 385 23.28 -21.66 1.45
N ILE A 386 22.68 -21.26 2.57
CA ILE A 386 21.28 -20.81 2.62
C ILE A 386 21.19 -19.36 2.15
N SER A 387 20.05 -19.00 1.57
CA SER A 387 19.63 -17.62 1.33
C SER A 387 18.24 -17.39 1.94
N ASN A 388 17.99 -16.21 2.49
CA ASN A 388 16.63 -15.77 2.84
C ASN A 388 15.87 -15.20 1.63
N PHE A 389 16.60 -14.95 0.55
CA PHE A 389 16.11 -14.23 -0.62
C PHE A 389 16.33 -15.04 -1.89
N ILE A 390 15.33 -15.08 -2.77
CA ILE A 390 15.51 -15.72 -4.07
C ILE A 390 16.38 -14.84 -4.98
N TYR A 391 17.39 -15.46 -5.61
CA TYR A 391 18.29 -14.83 -6.59
C TYR A 391 18.78 -13.43 -6.17
N PRO A 392 19.57 -13.28 -5.09
CA PRO A 392 20.03 -11.98 -4.59
C PRO A 392 21.11 -11.33 -5.46
N GLY A 393 21.61 -12.04 -6.49
CA GLY A 393 22.67 -11.58 -7.37
C GLY A 393 23.95 -11.29 -6.60
N ASN A 394 24.36 -10.03 -6.56
CA ASN A 394 25.51 -9.56 -5.79
C ASN A 394 25.12 -8.66 -4.61
N THR A 395 23.82 -8.55 -4.33
CA THR A 395 23.32 -7.80 -3.19
C THR A 395 23.45 -8.62 -1.92
N VAL A 396 23.56 -7.93 -0.78
CA VAL A 396 23.86 -8.54 0.52
C VAL A 396 22.92 -7.99 1.57
N SER A 397 22.61 -8.81 2.56
CA SER A 397 21.98 -8.34 3.78
C SER A 397 22.99 -7.51 4.59
N PRO A 398 22.58 -6.35 5.12
CA PRO A 398 23.41 -5.56 6.03
C PRO A 398 23.44 -6.13 7.46
N VAL A 399 22.55 -7.07 7.80
CA VAL A 399 22.37 -7.62 9.15
C VAL A 399 22.70 -9.10 9.22
N SER A 400 23.39 -9.52 10.28
CA SER A 400 23.97 -10.86 10.38
C SER A 400 22.97 -12.01 10.57
N HIS A 401 21.70 -11.71 10.85
CA HIS A 401 20.67 -12.73 11.05
C HIS A 401 19.97 -13.16 9.74
N LEU A 402 20.31 -12.55 8.61
CA LEU A 402 19.80 -12.89 7.28
C LEU A 402 20.95 -13.15 6.29
N GLU A 403 20.81 -14.15 5.43
CA GLU A 403 21.76 -14.48 4.37
C GLU A 403 21.25 -14.03 2.99
N PRO A 404 22.13 -13.59 2.08
CA PRO A 404 23.59 -13.68 2.15
C PRO A 404 24.28 -12.45 2.74
N GLN A 405 25.35 -12.66 3.52
CA GLN A 405 26.25 -11.59 4.04
C GLN A 405 27.39 -11.19 3.07
N SER A 406 27.48 -11.81 1.90
CA SER A 406 28.51 -11.50 0.89
C SER A 406 27.98 -11.73 -0.53
N PRO A 407 28.52 -11.03 -1.54
CA PRO A 407 28.04 -11.18 -2.92
C PRO A 407 28.10 -12.64 -3.38
N THR A 408 26.98 -13.16 -3.88
CA THR A 408 26.85 -14.58 -4.20
C THR A 408 27.06 -14.89 -5.68
N ASN A 409 26.90 -13.89 -6.56
CA ASN A 409 26.86 -14.04 -8.00
C ASN A 409 25.76 -15.04 -8.46
N TRP A 410 24.68 -15.17 -7.68
CA TRP A 410 23.58 -16.10 -7.92
C TRP A 410 22.34 -15.38 -8.46
N PHE A 411 22.00 -15.67 -9.72
CA PHE A 411 20.88 -15.09 -10.45
C PHE A 411 19.97 -16.20 -10.97
N GLN A 412 18.72 -15.90 -11.31
CA GLN A 412 17.88 -16.91 -11.96
C GLN A 412 18.48 -17.33 -13.31
N SER A 413 18.37 -18.63 -13.61
CA SER A 413 18.76 -19.15 -14.93
C SER A 413 17.79 -18.62 -16.00
N PRO A 414 18.27 -18.08 -17.14
CA PRO A 414 17.43 -17.71 -18.27
C PRO A 414 16.76 -18.92 -18.96
N GLY A 415 17.08 -20.15 -18.55
CA GLY A 415 16.34 -21.34 -18.95
C GLY A 415 15.04 -21.58 -18.16
N GLY A 416 14.86 -20.89 -17.03
CA GLY A 416 13.67 -20.96 -16.17
C GLY A 416 12.53 -20.08 -16.66
N LEU A 417 12.12 -20.28 -17.90
CA LEU A 417 11.14 -19.49 -18.64
C LEU A 417 9.69 -19.83 -18.20
N GLU A 418 9.23 -19.23 -17.10
CA GLU A 418 7.85 -19.39 -16.59
C GLU A 418 7.28 -18.08 -16.05
N ASP A 419 5.95 -18.04 -15.90
CA ASP A 419 5.22 -16.95 -15.25
C ASP A 419 5.50 -16.97 -13.73
N VAL A 420 6.25 -15.95 -13.26
CA VAL A 420 6.78 -15.84 -11.89
C VAL A 420 5.93 -14.93 -10.99
N LYS A 421 5.64 -15.40 -9.78
CA LYS A 421 4.89 -14.64 -8.77
C LYS A 421 5.68 -14.59 -7.47
N GLY A 422 5.78 -13.39 -6.89
CA GLY A 422 6.71 -13.08 -5.82
C GLY A 422 6.04 -12.81 -4.46
N PHE A 423 6.72 -13.18 -3.39
CA PHE A 423 6.43 -12.86 -1.99
C PHE A 423 7.53 -11.95 -1.45
N ILE A 424 7.11 -10.90 -0.75
CA ILE A 424 7.97 -9.87 -0.16
C ILE A 424 7.55 -9.79 1.30
N SER A 425 8.23 -10.59 2.13
CA SER A 425 7.78 -10.90 3.48
C SER A 425 8.50 -10.07 4.54
N MET A 426 7.78 -9.83 5.64
CA MET A 426 8.24 -9.19 6.86
C MET A 426 7.81 -10.07 8.04
N GLY A 427 8.77 -10.48 8.88
CA GLY A 427 8.55 -11.26 10.09
C GLY A 427 9.80 -12.06 10.52
N PRO A 428 9.71 -12.86 11.59
CA PRO A 428 8.51 -13.09 12.39
C PRO A 428 8.21 -11.92 13.33
N PHE A 429 6.96 -11.81 13.78
CA PHE A 429 6.56 -10.98 14.92
C PHE A 429 5.40 -11.60 15.68
N THR A 430 5.17 -11.12 16.90
CA THR A 430 3.98 -11.42 17.69
C THR A 430 2.89 -10.43 17.31
N TRP A 431 1.72 -10.92 16.91
CA TRP A 431 0.57 -10.09 16.61
C TRP A 431 -0.48 -10.24 17.71
N GLU A 432 -0.52 -9.27 18.60
CA GLU A 432 -1.36 -9.29 19.80
C GLU A 432 -2.84 -9.05 19.45
N ASP A 433 -3.75 -9.52 20.30
CA ASP A 433 -5.17 -9.22 20.15
C ASP A 433 -5.44 -7.70 20.21
N GLY A 434 -6.20 -7.21 19.23
CA GLY A 434 -6.53 -5.79 19.10
C GLY A 434 -5.43 -4.93 18.48
N GLU A 435 -4.22 -5.46 18.27
CA GLU A 435 -3.09 -4.72 17.70
C GLU A 435 -3.31 -4.41 16.21
N ALA A 436 -2.87 -3.22 15.82
CA ALA A 436 -2.83 -2.77 14.44
C ALA A 436 -1.41 -2.89 13.89
N ILE A 437 -1.24 -3.58 12.78
CA ILE A 437 0.02 -3.66 12.04
C ILE A 437 -0.12 -2.98 10.68
N SER A 438 0.98 -2.48 10.14
CA SER A 438 0.96 -1.80 8.85
C SER A 438 2.23 -2.02 8.04
N PHE A 439 2.12 -1.90 6.72
CA PHE A 439 3.27 -1.82 5.84
C PHE A 439 2.98 -0.87 4.67
N ILE A 440 4.05 -0.36 4.06
CA ILE A 440 4.02 0.46 2.86
C ILE A 440 4.93 -0.18 1.80
N SER A 441 4.41 -0.36 0.59
CA SER A 441 5.16 -0.79 -0.59
C SER A 441 5.00 0.20 -1.74
N ALA A 442 5.92 0.11 -2.70
CA ALA A 442 5.88 0.86 -3.95
C ALA A 442 6.06 -0.08 -5.14
N THR A 443 5.02 -0.26 -5.93
CA THR A 443 5.02 -1.02 -7.19
C THR A 443 5.40 -0.10 -8.33
N TYR A 444 6.41 -0.47 -9.10
CA TYR A 444 6.94 0.35 -10.19
C TYR A 444 7.12 -0.46 -11.47
N ALA A 445 7.14 0.25 -12.59
CA ALA A 445 7.35 -0.34 -13.89
C ALA A 445 8.10 0.60 -14.83
N GLY A 446 8.87 0.01 -15.73
CA GLY A 446 9.66 0.78 -16.68
C GLY A 446 10.27 -0.07 -17.77
N ARG A 447 11.20 0.56 -18.49
CA ARG A 447 12.00 -0.06 -19.54
C ARG A 447 13.43 0.40 -19.36
N ILE A 448 14.38 -0.43 -19.81
CA ILE A 448 15.80 -0.08 -19.79
C ILE A 448 16.05 1.29 -20.42
N ASP A 449 16.91 2.11 -19.80
CA ASP A 449 17.34 3.38 -20.38
C ASP A 449 18.79 3.33 -20.85
N HIS A 450 18.97 2.89 -22.10
CA HIS A 450 20.27 2.83 -22.77
C HIS A 450 20.98 4.18 -22.91
N GLN A 451 20.31 5.32 -22.64
CA GLN A 451 20.99 6.62 -22.66
C GLN A 451 21.88 6.82 -21.43
N PHE A 452 21.51 6.24 -20.29
CA PHE A 452 22.17 6.48 -19.00
C PHE A 452 22.75 5.22 -18.35
N HIS A 453 22.32 4.03 -18.79
CA HIS A 453 22.65 2.77 -18.12
C HIS A 453 23.23 1.73 -19.08
N GLY A 454 24.23 0.98 -18.60
CA GLY A 454 24.92 -0.04 -19.39
C GLY A 454 24.17 -1.37 -19.47
N ASN A 455 23.32 -1.66 -18.48
CA ASN A 455 22.49 -2.87 -18.42
C ASN A 455 21.13 -2.58 -17.75
N ILE A 456 20.26 -3.60 -17.72
CA ILE A 456 18.91 -3.49 -17.16
C ILE A 456 18.92 -3.32 -15.63
N LEU A 457 19.81 -4.00 -14.92
CA LEU A 457 19.92 -3.90 -13.46
C LEU A 457 20.28 -2.48 -13.03
N ASP A 458 21.17 -1.80 -13.76
CA ASP A 458 21.50 -0.39 -13.50
C ASP A 458 20.28 0.53 -13.63
N SER A 459 19.40 0.28 -14.62
CA SER A 459 18.17 1.05 -14.80
C SER A 459 17.15 0.78 -13.69
N ILE A 460 17.03 -0.47 -13.27
CA ILE A 460 16.13 -0.88 -12.18
C ILE A 460 16.61 -0.27 -10.86
N ASN A 461 17.90 -0.41 -10.54
CA ASN A 461 18.50 0.13 -9.33
C ASN A 461 18.33 1.65 -9.24
N ALA A 462 18.54 2.38 -10.34
CA ALA A 462 18.32 3.81 -10.38
C ALA A 462 16.85 4.20 -10.16
N HIS A 463 15.90 3.40 -10.66
CA HIS A 463 14.47 3.60 -10.40
C HIS A 463 14.15 3.39 -8.90
N ILE A 464 14.63 2.30 -8.31
CA ILE A 464 14.43 2.01 -6.88
C ILE A 464 15.05 3.11 -6.01
N ASP A 465 16.27 3.56 -6.34
CA ASP A 465 16.95 4.66 -5.64
C ASP A 465 16.15 5.97 -5.73
N GLY A 466 15.52 6.23 -6.88
CA GLY A 466 14.61 7.37 -7.05
C GLY A 466 13.37 7.30 -6.14
N ILE A 467 12.80 6.11 -5.97
CA ILE A 467 11.68 5.87 -5.05
C ILE A 467 12.13 6.07 -3.60
N ARG A 468 13.23 5.41 -3.20
CA ARG A 468 13.77 5.46 -1.81
C ARG A 468 14.22 6.86 -1.40
N GLY A 469 14.84 7.61 -2.31
CA GLY A 469 15.27 8.98 -2.04
C GLY A 469 14.13 9.95 -1.68
N ILE A 470 12.90 9.63 -2.11
CA ILE A 470 11.74 10.48 -1.81
C ILE A 470 11.13 10.11 -0.45
N VAL A 471 11.16 8.83 -0.06
CA VAL A 471 10.76 8.38 1.28
C VAL A 471 11.59 9.06 2.36
N THR A 472 12.91 9.06 2.21
CA THR A 472 13.85 9.63 3.17
C THR A 472 13.75 11.16 3.27
N SER A 473 13.20 11.82 2.25
CA SER A 473 12.89 13.26 2.29
C SER A 473 11.60 13.62 3.05
N GLY A 474 10.89 12.64 3.62
CA GLY A 474 9.65 12.85 4.37
C GLY A 474 8.41 13.08 3.49
N SER A 475 8.53 12.96 2.17
CA SER A 475 7.45 13.24 1.21
C SER A 475 6.37 12.15 1.16
N LEU A 476 6.64 10.96 1.72
CA LEU A 476 5.66 9.88 1.92
C LEU A 476 4.94 9.93 3.26
N SER A 477 5.41 10.77 4.20
CA SER A 477 4.61 11.02 5.39
C SER A 477 3.22 11.35 4.89
N SER A 478 2.19 10.79 5.54
CA SER A 478 0.90 11.44 5.57
C SER A 478 1.24 12.86 5.89
N THR A 479 1.29 13.70 4.87
CA THR A 479 1.17 15.10 5.09
C THR A 479 -0.23 15.09 5.68
N GLU A 480 -0.32 15.12 7.02
CA GLU A 480 -0.91 16.28 7.66
C GLU A 480 -0.55 17.39 6.69
N ILE A 481 -1.45 17.64 5.73
CA ILE A 481 -1.26 18.63 4.69
C ILE A 481 -0.87 19.81 5.52
N ASN A 482 0.43 20.14 5.48
CA ASN A 482 1.10 20.98 6.47
C ASN A 482 0.12 22.08 6.73
N GLN A 483 -0.55 22.08 7.90
CA GLN A 483 -1.82 22.79 8.04
C GLN A 483 -1.61 24.17 7.44
N PRO A 484 -2.28 24.56 6.34
CA PRO A 484 -2.11 25.91 5.87
C PRO A 484 -2.78 26.77 6.93
N LYS A 485 -1.93 27.35 7.78
CA LYS A 485 -1.95 28.73 8.25
C LYS A 485 -3.37 29.34 8.25
N LEU A 486 -3.90 29.59 9.45
CA LEU A 486 -5.24 30.12 9.76
C LEU A 486 -6.38 29.08 9.91
N ARG A 487 -6.66 28.70 11.16
CA ARG A 487 -7.93 28.09 11.59
C ARG A 487 -8.94 29.19 11.91
N ILE A 488 -9.62 29.68 10.87
CA ILE A 488 -10.65 30.73 11.00
C ILE A 488 -12.03 30.15 10.68
N ARG A 489 -12.91 30.15 11.69
CA ARG A 489 -14.33 29.81 11.54
C ARG A 489 -15.15 31.07 11.36
N LEU A 490 -16.10 31.02 10.41
CA LEU A 490 -17.02 32.13 10.13
C LEU A 490 -18.44 31.72 10.53
N GLY A 491 -19.14 32.61 11.21
CA GLY A 491 -20.58 32.57 11.45
C GLY A 491 -21.24 33.86 10.96
N GLN A 492 -22.56 33.88 10.85
CA GLN A 492 -23.29 35.09 10.46
C GLN A 492 -24.63 35.21 11.18
N SER A 493 -25.01 36.44 11.53
CA SER A 493 -26.38 36.85 11.84
C SER A 493 -26.81 38.01 10.92
N GLU A 494 -28.07 38.45 11.00
CA GLU A 494 -28.72 39.37 10.03
C GLU A 494 -27.85 40.57 9.59
N ASN A 495 -27.05 41.12 10.50
CA ASN A 495 -26.18 42.27 10.22
C ASN A 495 -24.75 42.11 10.74
N GLN A 496 -24.33 40.89 11.09
CA GLN A 496 -23.01 40.65 11.68
C GLN A 496 -22.32 39.43 11.10
N LEU A 497 -21.04 39.58 10.81
CA LEU A 497 -20.12 38.50 10.51
C LEU A 497 -19.36 38.14 11.80
N HIS A 498 -19.48 36.89 12.24
CA HIS A 498 -18.76 36.34 13.39
C HIS A 498 -17.51 35.61 12.89
N ILE A 499 -16.36 35.88 13.50
CA ILE A 499 -15.06 35.34 13.09
C ILE A 499 -14.36 34.79 14.31
N HIS A 500 -14.10 33.49 14.33
CA HIS A 500 -13.36 32.82 15.39
C HIS A 500 -11.98 32.44 14.87
N ASN A 501 -10.94 32.87 15.58
CA ASN A 501 -9.56 32.49 15.32
C ASN A 501 -9.12 31.45 16.34
N ASP A 502 -9.00 30.20 15.89
CA ASP A 502 -8.59 29.07 16.71
C ASP A 502 -7.07 28.90 16.78
N MET A 503 -6.31 29.83 16.20
CA MET A 503 -4.86 29.87 16.34
C MET A 503 -4.45 30.59 17.62
N SER A 504 -3.33 30.21 18.21
CA SER A 504 -2.73 30.94 19.35
C SER A 504 -2.20 32.33 18.99
N SER A 505 -1.89 32.58 17.72
CA SER A 505 -1.43 33.88 17.21
C SER A 505 -2.59 34.74 16.69
N PRO A 506 -2.53 36.08 16.85
CA PRO A 506 -3.50 36.97 16.25
C PRO A 506 -3.38 36.95 14.73
N THR A 507 -4.49 37.25 14.05
CA THR A 507 -4.52 37.36 12.60
C THR A 507 -5.32 38.57 12.14
N THR A 508 -5.13 38.93 10.87
CA THR A 508 -5.85 40.01 10.20
C THR A 508 -6.40 39.50 8.90
N LEU A 509 -7.70 39.73 8.70
CA LEU A 509 -8.43 39.40 7.49
C LEU A 509 -8.84 40.67 6.75
N TYR A 510 -8.78 40.62 5.43
CA TYR A 510 -9.17 41.66 4.51
C TYR A 510 -10.46 41.22 3.82
N LEU A 511 -11.53 41.97 4.05
CA LEU A 511 -12.80 41.79 3.38
C LEU A 511 -12.75 42.51 2.03
N LYS A 512 -13.03 41.80 0.94
CA LYS A 512 -12.92 42.29 -0.44
C LYS A 512 -14.21 41.99 -1.21
N ASP A 513 -14.52 42.82 -2.21
CA ASP A 513 -15.53 42.47 -3.22
C ASP A 513 -14.96 41.51 -4.28
N LEU A 514 -15.82 41.02 -5.18
CA LEU A 514 -15.43 40.09 -6.25
C LEU A 514 -14.45 40.68 -7.27
N SER A 515 -14.28 42.01 -7.32
CA SER A 515 -13.26 42.65 -8.15
C SER A 515 -11.89 42.69 -7.47
N GLY A 516 -11.79 42.19 -6.24
CA GLY A 516 -10.58 42.22 -5.42
C GLY A 516 -10.36 43.54 -4.68
N ARG A 517 -11.32 44.49 -4.75
CA ARG A 517 -11.23 45.75 -4.02
C ARG A 517 -11.51 45.50 -2.53
N GLU A 518 -10.61 45.98 -1.69
CA GLU A 518 -10.73 45.93 -0.24
C GLU A 518 -11.84 46.86 0.27
N LEU A 519 -12.70 46.29 1.12
CA LEU A 519 -13.86 46.93 1.73
C LEU A 519 -13.65 47.12 3.24
N GLY A 520 -12.77 46.35 3.87
CA GLY A 520 -12.45 46.48 5.29
C GLY A 520 -11.40 45.49 5.76
N GLN A 521 -10.89 45.74 6.96
CA GLN A 521 -9.88 44.93 7.62
C GLN A 521 -10.40 44.51 9.01
N ILE A 522 -10.18 43.25 9.37
CA ILE A 522 -10.71 42.63 10.58
C ILE A 522 -9.58 41.92 11.31
N SER A 523 -9.12 42.49 12.42
CA SER A 523 -8.11 41.86 13.28
C SER A 523 -8.79 41.04 14.38
N VAL A 524 -8.35 39.80 14.53
CA VAL A 524 -8.86 38.83 15.51
C VAL A 524 -7.69 38.35 16.36
N ALA A 525 -7.85 38.40 17.69
CA ALA A 525 -6.84 37.90 18.61
C ALA A 525 -6.65 36.39 18.46
N GLY A 526 -5.53 35.85 18.92
CA GLY A 526 -5.35 34.40 19.01
C GLY A 526 -6.32 33.79 20.03
N ASN A 527 -6.88 32.62 19.73
CA ASN A 527 -7.92 31.93 20.50
C ASN A 527 -9.10 32.85 20.84
N GLY A 528 -9.45 33.73 19.90
CA GLY A 528 -10.38 34.84 20.12
C GLY A 528 -11.48 34.90 19.06
N GLU A 529 -12.54 35.64 19.39
CA GLU A 529 -13.66 35.89 18.48
C GLU A 529 -13.77 37.40 18.19
N LYS A 530 -14.17 37.72 16.95
CA LYS A 530 -14.52 39.07 16.53
C LYS A 530 -15.87 39.06 15.81
N THR A 531 -16.74 39.98 16.21
CA THR A 531 -17.94 40.32 15.45
C THR A 531 -17.67 41.58 14.63
N TYR A 532 -18.02 41.54 13.35
CA TYR A 532 -17.85 42.64 12.39
C TYR A 532 -19.22 43.06 11.84
N ASP A 533 -19.54 44.36 11.95
CA ASP A 533 -20.79 44.93 11.45
C ASP A 533 -20.75 45.04 9.92
N VAL A 534 -21.75 44.42 9.27
CA VAL A 534 -21.86 44.34 7.81
C VAL A 534 -23.11 45.03 7.29
N THR A 535 -23.77 45.88 8.08
CA THR A 535 -24.95 46.68 7.67
C THR A 535 -24.70 47.53 6.42
N HIS A 536 -23.48 48.01 6.25
CA HIS A 536 -23.06 48.88 5.15
C HIS A 536 -22.83 48.14 3.82
N LEU A 537 -22.82 46.81 3.84
CA LEU A 537 -22.57 45.98 2.67
C LEU A 537 -23.90 45.54 2.04
N PRO A 538 -24.08 45.63 0.71
CA PRO A 538 -25.25 45.02 0.08
C PRO A 538 -25.23 43.49 0.22
N THR A 539 -26.41 42.85 0.16
CA THR A 539 -26.53 41.40 -0.01
C THR A 539 -25.74 40.97 -1.24
N GLY A 540 -24.87 39.98 -1.09
CA GLY A 540 -23.89 39.65 -2.13
C GLY A 540 -22.75 38.75 -1.64
N VAL A 541 -21.79 38.51 -2.53
CA VAL A 541 -20.63 37.66 -2.28
C VAL A 541 -19.40 38.52 -2.04
N TYR A 542 -18.65 38.17 -1.00
CA TYR A 542 -17.42 38.81 -0.59
C TYR A 542 -16.32 37.77 -0.38
N ILE A 543 -15.08 38.24 -0.28
CA ILE A 543 -13.90 37.43 -0.04
C ILE A 543 -13.25 37.92 1.25
N LEU A 544 -12.94 37.03 2.19
CA LEU A 544 -12.05 37.28 3.31
C LEU A 544 -10.69 36.67 2.95
N GLN A 545 -9.62 37.42 3.15
CA GLN A 545 -8.27 36.98 2.83
C GLN A 545 -7.30 37.42 3.93
N ASP A 546 -6.33 36.60 4.31
CA ASP A 546 -5.29 37.01 5.26
C ASP A 546 -4.20 37.89 4.62
N ILE A 547 -3.24 38.35 5.42
CA ILE A 547 -2.21 39.30 4.94
C ILE A 547 -1.22 38.68 3.95
N SER A 548 -0.91 37.39 4.06
CA SER A 548 -0.03 36.72 3.09
C SER A 548 -0.79 36.32 1.82
N GLY A 549 -2.12 36.27 1.89
CA GLY A 549 -2.98 35.81 0.81
C GLY A 549 -3.06 34.29 0.71
N ASP A 550 -2.45 33.58 1.66
CA ASP A 550 -2.39 32.12 1.73
C ASP A 550 -3.72 31.53 2.25
N TRP A 551 -4.48 32.30 3.02
CA TRP A 551 -5.82 31.93 3.48
C TRP A 551 -6.87 32.84 2.83
N VAL A 552 -7.80 32.23 2.09
CA VAL A 552 -8.89 32.94 1.40
C VAL A 552 -10.20 32.18 1.63
N ARG A 553 -11.26 32.88 1.98
CA ARG A 553 -12.59 32.31 2.16
C ARG A 553 -13.66 33.18 1.54
N LYS A 554 -14.52 32.58 0.74
CA LYS A 554 -15.73 33.24 0.23
C LYS A 554 -16.77 33.33 1.36
N TRP A 555 -17.37 34.50 1.51
CA TRP A 555 -18.46 34.76 2.47
C TRP A 555 -19.65 35.37 1.73
N VAL A 556 -20.86 34.89 2.01
CA VAL A 556 -22.09 35.34 1.36
C VAL A 556 -22.96 36.05 2.38
N ARG A 557 -23.15 37.36 2.21
CA ARG A 557 -24.11 38.12 3.00
C ARG A 557 -25.50 37.90 2.39
N PHE A 558 -26.32 37.08 3.04
CA PHE A 558 -27.76 36.98 2.77
C PHE A 558 -28.52 38.13 3.43
#